data_AF-A0A7V8XKD9-F1
#
_entry.id   AF-A0A7V8XKD9-F1
#
_cell.length_a   1.000
_cell.length_b   1.000
_cell.length_c   1.000
_cell.angle_alpha   90.00
_cell.angle_beta   90.00
_cell.angle_gamma   90.00
#
_symmetry.space_group_name_H-M   'P 1'
#
loop_
_entity.id
_entity.type
_entity.pdbx_description
1 polymer ?
#
loop_
_entity_poly.entity_id
_entity_poly.type
_entity_poly.pdbx_seq_one_letter_code
_entity_poly.pdbx_strand_id
1 'polypeptide(L)'
;LGYPTANLALEPTLLVPRYGIYAGAARPTGDEEHRAAISIGTNPHYGGSERRIEPHLLDFEGDLYGQRLLVELWERLRDEQVFASEPELVAQIARDVERTRAAVRPA
;
A
#
# COMPACT_ATOMS: atom_id res chain seq x y z
N LEU A 1 2.32 12.45 7.55
CA LEU A 1 3.05 11.17 7.62
C LEU A 1 4.26 11.09 6.69
N GLY A 2 4.22 11.63 5.46
CA GLY A 2 5.36 11.56 4.52
C GLY A 2 5.36 10.33 3.61
N TYR A 3 4.27 9.55 3.61
CA TYR A 3 4.09 8.37 2.78
C TYR A 3 2.79 8.51 1.97
N PRO A 4 2.79 9.27 0.87
CA PRO A 4 1.59 9.48 0.05
C PRO A 4 1.12 8.17 -0.58
N THR A 5 -0.17 7.88 -0.49
CA THR A 5 -0.77 6.68 -1.08
C THR A 5 -1.70 7.05 -2.24
N ALA A 6 -1.72 6.22 -3.28
CA ALA A 6 -2.76 6.28 -4.30
C ALA A 6 -3.97 5.48 -3.80
N ASN A 7 -5.09 6.15 -3.55
CA ASN A 7 -6.33 5.48 -3.17
C ASN A 7 -7.01 4.91 -4.41
N LEU A 8 -7.11 3.58 -4.52
CA LEU A 8 -7.78 2.96 -5.66
C LEU A 8 -9.31 3.05 -5.53
N ALA A 9 -9.98 3.41 -6.62
CA ALA A 9 -11.42 3.25 -6.76
C ALA A 9 -11.73 1.77 -7.05
N LEU A 10 -12.50 1.13 -6.18
CA LEU A 10 -12.74 -0.32 -6.22
C LEU A 10 -14.22 -0.62 -6.45
N GLU A 11 -14.48 -1.64 -7.26
CA GLU A 11 -15.79 -2.27 -7.30
C GLU A 11 -16.07 -2.98 -5.96
N PRO A 12 -17.27 -2.85 -5.36
CA PRO A 12 -17.60 -3.51 -4.10
C PRO A 12 -17.42 -5.04 -4.14
N THR A 13 -17.65 -5.64 -5.31
CA THR A 13 -17.56 -7.08 -5.54
C THR A 13 -16.14 -7.60 -5.76
N LEU A 14 -15.14 -6.72 -5.85
CA LEU A 14 -13.75 -7.14 -6.03
C LEU A 14 -13.32 -8.00 -4.84
N LEU A 15 -12.82 -9.20 -5.14
CA LEU A 15 -12.19 -10.06 -4.15
C LEU A 15 -10.77 -9.54 -3.86
N VAL A 16 -10.39 -9.55 -2.60
CA VAL A 16 -9.06 -9.14 -2.14
C VAL A 16 -8.47 -10.22 -1.24
N PRO A 17 -7.14 -10.28 -1.10
CA PRO A 17 -6.51 -11.09 -0.05
C PRO A 17 -6.95 -10.66 1.35
N ARG A 18 -6.48 -11.40 2.36
CA ARG A 18 -6.63 -11.02 3.77
C ARG A 18 -6.16 -9.58 4.00
N TYR A 19 -6.80 -8.85 4.90
CA TYR A 19 -6.35 -7.49 5.22
C TYR A 19 -4.94 -7.48 5.84
N GLY A 20 -4.20 -6.42 5.57
CA GLY A 20 -2.83 -6.24 6.01
C GLY A 20 -2.00 -5.35 5.08
N ILE A 21 -0.71 -5.31 5.39
CA ILE A 21 0.30 -4.59 4.59
C ILE A 21 1.06 -5.60 3.75
N TYR A 22 1.28 -5.25 2.48
CA TYR A 22 1.92 -6.07 1.48
C TYR A 22 3.10 -5.33 0.85
N ALA A 23 4.18 -6.05 0.57
CA ALA A 23 5.19 -5.61 -0.38
C ALA A 23 4.78 -6.07 -1.78
N GLY A 24 5.09 -5.24 -2.77
CA GLY A 24 4.68 -5.48 -4.13
C GLY A 24 5.27 -4.48 -5.11
N ALA A 25 4.61 -4.33 -6.24
CA ALA A 25 4.87 -3.28 -7.20
C ALA A 25 3.58 -2.60 -7.63
N ALA A 26 3.70 -1.36 -8.09
CA ALA A 26 2.65 -0.64 -8.76
C ALA A 26 3.19 0.10 -9.99
N ARG A 27 2.40 0.09 -11.07
CA ARG A 27 2.79 0.64 -12.37
C ARG A 27 1.67 1.55 -12.90
N PRO A 28 1.94 2.87 -13.02
CA PRO A 28 1.08 3.81 -13.75
C PRO A 28 1.08 3.49 -15.25
N THR A 29 0.21 4.15 -16.01
CA THR A 29 0.14 3.91 -17.47
C THR A 29 1.38 4.51 -18.15
N GLY A 30 2.34 3.66 -18.55
CA GLY A 30 3.61 4.09 -19.15
C GLY A 30 4.79 3.51 -18.40
N ASP A 31 5.07 2.23 -18.67
CA ASP A 31 6.22 1.35 -18.39
C ASP A 31 7.08 1.44 -17.12
N GLU A 32 7.09 2.51 -16.33
CA GLU A 32 7.87 2.56 -15.10
C GLU A 32 7.13 1.90 -13.95
N GLU A 33 7.74 0.83 -13.45
CA GLU A 33 7.25 0.08 -12.32
C GLU A 33 7.98 0.50 -11.06
N HIS A 34 7.22 0.81 -10.02
CA HIS A 34 7.78 1.15 -8.71
C HIS A 34 7.46 0.03 -7.73
N ARG A 35 8.42 -0.28 -6.85
CA ARG A 35 8.10 -1.06 -5.65
C ARG A 35 7.06 -0.30 -4.85
N ALA A 36 6.13 -1.02 -4.24
CA ALA A 36 5.04 -0.40 -3.52
C ALA A 36 4.74 -1.11 -2.20
N ALA A 37 4.59 -0.32 -1.14
CA ALA A 37 4.03 -0.79 0.12
C ALA A 37 2.51 -0.60 0.02
N ILE A 38 1.76 -1.70 0.03
CA ILE A 38 0.32 -1.69 -0.26
C ILE A 38 -0.46 -2.03 1.00
N SER A 39 -1.28 -1.09 1.46
CA SER A 39 -2.28 -1.35 2.49
C SER A 39 -3.56 -1.88 1.83
N ILE A 40 -4.07 -3.02 2.32
CA ILE A 40 -5.38 -3.56 1.95
C ILE A 40 -6.15 -3.76 3.24
N GLY A 41 -7.25 -3.03 3.42
CA GLY A 41 -8.03 -3.11 4.66
C GLY A 41 -8.93 -1.92 4.86
N THR A 42 -9.21 -1.55 6.10
CA THR A 42 -10.15 -0.46 6.43
C THR A 42 -9.48 0.75 7.08
N ASN A 43 -8.16 0.69 7.32
CA ASN A 43 -7.42 1.71 8.06
C ASN A 43 -8.02 1.95 9.47
N PRO A 44 -8.00 0.92 10.35
CA PRO A 44 -8.65 0.97 11.65
C PRO A 44 -8.03 2.01 12.60
N HIS A 45 -6.78 2.41 12.37
CA HIS A 45 -6.13 3.44 13.18
C HIS A 45 -6.86 4.79 13.12
N TYR A 46 -7.52 5.10 12.00
CA TYR A 46 -8.35 6.29 11.84
C TYR A 46 -9.86 5.99 11.94
N GLY A 47 -10.25 4.81 12.42
CA GLY A 47 -11.65 4.41 12.59
C GLY A 47 -12.41 4.10 11.29
N GLY A 48 -11.69 3.82 10.20
CA GLY A 48 -12.32 3.49 8.92
C GLY A 48 -12.99 2.11 8.90
N SER A 49 -14.12 2.03 8.20
CA SER A 49 -14.93 0.81 8.03
C SER A 49 -15.02 0.35 6.57
N GLU A 50 -14.77 1.25 5.62
CA GLU A 50 -14.79 0.96 4.19
C GLU A 50 -13.47 0.33 3.74
N ARG A 51 -13.56 -0.71 2.90
CA ARG A 51 -12.38 -1.37 2.35
C ARG A 51 -11.67 -0.46 1.34
N ARG A 52 -10.35 -0.35 1.48
CA ARG A 52 -9.45 0.42 0.64
C ARG A 52 -8.26 -0.42 0.19
N ILE A 53 -7.69 -0.04 -0.96
CA ILE A 53 -6.38 -0.48 -1.42
C ILE A 53 -5.56 0.79 -1.66
N GLU A 54 -4.48 0.93 -0.91
CA GLU A 54 -3.68 2.15 -0.83
C GLU A 54 -2.19 1.81 -1.03
N PRO A 55 -1.72 1.65 -2.29
CA PRO A 55 -0.30 1.58 -2.61
C PRO A 55 0.40 2.91 -2.35
N HIS A 56 1.49 2.86 -1.60
CA HIS A 56 2.54 3.87 -1.58
C HIS A 56 3.66 3.43 -2.52
N LEU A 57 3.81 4.12 -3.65
CA LEU A 57 4.89 3.87 -4.63
C LEU A 57 6.19 4.46 -4.08
N LEU A 58 7.21 3.61 -3.92
CA LEU A 58 8.53 4.04 -3.47
C LEU A 58 9.21 4.81 -4.60
N ASP A 59 9.87 5.91 -4.22
CA ASP A 59 10.69 6.75 -5.10
C ASP A 59 9.91 7.35 -6.30
N PHE A 60 8.58 7.32 -6.25
CA PHE A 60 7.71 7.95 -7.24
C PHE A 60 7.41 9.40 -6.84
N GLU A 61 7.53 10.30 -7.81
CA GLU A 61 7.10 11.68 -7.70
C GLU A 61 6.11 11.99 -8.82
N GLY A 62 4.96 12.58 -8.48
CA GLY A 62 3.94 12.96 -9.45
C GLY A 62 2.51 12.76 -8.93
N ASP A 63 1.56 12.89 -9.86
CA ASP A 63 0.13 12.73 -9.60
C ASP A 63 -0.43 11.50 -10.31
N LEU A 64 -1.14 10.66 -9.56
CA LEU A 64 -1.79 9.43 -10.03
C LEU A 64 -3.31 9.54 -10.11
N TYR A 65 -3.91 10.69 -9.78
CA TYR A 65 -5.35 10.88 -9.86
C TYR A 65 -5.86 10.70 -11.30
N GLY A 66 -6.95 9.94 -11.43
CA GLY A 66 -7.55 9.61 -12.72
C GLY A 66 -6.76 8.60 -13.56
N GLN A 67 -5.58 8.16 -13.10
CA GLN A 67 -4.78 7.16 -13.80
C GLN A 67 -5.18 5.74 -13.44
N ARG A 68 -5.04 4.83 -14.40
CA ARG A 68 -5.12 3.39 -14.12
C ARG A 68 -3.78 2.93 -13.56
N LEU A 69 -3.84 2.23 -12.43
CA LEU A 69 -2.69 1.63 -11.77
C LEU A 69 -2.81 0.10 -11.81
N LEU A 70 -1.75 -0.57 -12.23
CA LEU A 70 -1.61 -2.02 -12.04
C LEU A 70 -0.86 -2.24 -10.72
N VAL A 71 -1.42 -3.07 -9.82
CA VAL A 71 -0.81 -3.39 -8.53
C VAL A 71 -0.58 -4.89 -8.44
N GLU A 72 0.65 -5.26 -8.10
CA GLU A 72 1.08 -6.63 -7.88
C GLU A 72 1.41 -6.85 -6.41
N LEU A 73 0.96 -7.97 -5.84
CA LEU A 73 1.22 -8.33 -4.45
C LEU A 73 2.24 -9.47 -4.42
N TRP A 74 3.33 -9.31 -3.67
CA TRP A 74 4.43 -10.27 -3.62
C TRP A 74 4.49 -11.01 -2.29
N GLU A 75 4.57 -10.25 -1.19
CA GLU A 75 4.72 -10.78 0.16
C GLU A 75 3.76 -10.04 1.10
N ARG A 76 3.08 -10.78 1.97
CA ARG A 76 2.34 -10.19 3.07
C ARG A 76 3.28 -9.87 4.22
N LEU A 77 3.40 -8.59 4.57
CA LEU A 77 4.33 -8.11 5.60
C LEU A 77 3.78 -8.26 7.01
N ARG A 78 2.52 -7.85 7.24
CA ARG A 78 1.86 -7.88 8.56
C ARG A 78 0.35 -7.66 8.47
N ASP A 79 -0.35 -7.86 9.59
CA ASP A 79 -1.73 -7.43 9.81
C ASP A 79 -1.86 -5.89 9.90
N GLU A 80 -3.08 -5.40 9.73
CA GLU A 80 -3.44 -4.04 10.14
C GLU A 80 -3.31 -3.89 11.66
N GLN A 81 -2.92 -2.70 12.12
CA GLN A 81 -2.67 -2.45 13.53
C GLN A 81 -3.09 -1.02 13.89
N VAL A 82 -3.64 -0.84 15.09
CA VAL A 82 -3.83 0.46 15.72
C VAL A 82 -2.58 0.78 16.54
N PHE A 83 -2.05 1.99 16.38
CA PHE A 83 -0.90 2.49 17.13
C PHE A 83 -1.34 3.43 18.25
N ALA A 84 -0.56 3.52 19.32
CA ALA A 84 -0.87 4.39 20.45
C ALA A 84 -0.59 5.87 20.13
N SER A 85 0.22 6.15 19.10
CA SER A 85 0.54 7.49 18.66
C SER A 85 0.91 7.57 17.17
N GLU A 86 0.84 8.77 16.59
CA GLU A 86 1.27 9.02 15.21
C GLU A 86 2.77 8.72 14.97
N PRO A 87 3.71 9.08 15.87
CA PRO A 87 5.12 8.70 15.72
C PRO A 87 5.34 7.17 15.65
N GLU A 88 4.59 6.38 16.43
CA GLU A 88 4.67 4.91 16.34
C GLU A 88 4.18 4.39 14.99
N LEU A 89 3.09 4.95 14.47
CA LEU A 89 2.58 4.64 13.13
C LEU A 89 3.64 4.95 12.07
N VAL A 90 4.20 6.17 12.08
CA VAL A 90 5.25 6.59 11.13
C VAL A 90 6.45 5.67 11.19
N ALA A 91 6.91 5.32 12.40
CA ALA A 91 8.03 4.40 12.59
C ALA A 91 7.72 2.99 12.03
N GLN A 92 6.47 2.53 12.14
CA GLN A 92 6.07 1.25 11.54
C GLN A 92 6.01 1.33 10.00
N ILE A 93 5.46 2.41 9.44
CA ILE A 93 5.42 2.59 7.98
C ILE A 93 6.84 2.61 7.42
N ALA A 94 7.79 3.28 8.08
CA ALA A 94 9.20 3.26 7.69
C ALA A 94 9.77 1.83 7.63
N ARG A 95 9.49 0.99 8.63
CA ARG A 95 9.90 -0.43 8.63
C ARG A 95 9.26 -1.22 7.49
N ASP A 96 7.99 -0.96 7.19
CA ASP A 96 7.26 -1.62 6.12
C ASP A 96 7.84 -1.23 4.74
N VAL A 97 8.24 0.03 4.56
CA VAL A 97 8.94 0.52 3.36
C VAL A 97 10.30 -0.16 3.20
N GLU A 98 11.11 -0.25 4.25
CA GLU A 98 12.41 -0.93 4.17
C GLU A 98 12.26 -2.43 3.83
N ARG A 99 11.28 -3.10 4.42
CA ARG A 99 10.94 -4.48 4.04
C ARG A 99 10.47 -4.59 2.59
N THR A 100 9.70 -3.61 2.11
CA THR A 100 9.25 -3.55 0.71
C THR A 100 10.42 -3.34 -0.26
N ARG A 101 11.43 -2.54 0.11
CA ARG A 101 12.68 -2.40 -0.67
C ARG A 101 13.42 -3.73 -0.79
N ALA A 102 13.46 -4.51 0.29
CA ALA A 102 14.15 -5.79 0.34
C ALA A 102 13.36 -6.98 -0.26
N ALA A 103 12.04 -6.84 -0.44
CA ALA A 103 11.18 -7.94 -0.90
C ALA A 103 11.59 -8.46 -2.30
N VAL A 104 11.30 -9.72 -2.58
CA VAL A 104 11.60 -10.33 -3.89
C VAL A 104 10.30 -10.63 -4.61
N ARG A 105 10.21 -10.26 -5.89
CA ARG A 105 9.10 -10.66 -6.74
C ARG A 105 9.05 -12.20 -6.82
N PRO A 106 7.91 -12.84 -6.52
CA PRO A 106 7.75 -14.28 -6.68
C PRO A 106 7.97 -14.69 -8.14
N ALA A 107 8.53 -15.88 -8.34
CA ALA A 107 8.78 -16.47 -9.66
C ALA A 107 7.49 -16.92 -10.37
#